data_AF-A0A3D2A8K1-F1
#
_entry.id   AF-A0A3D2A8K1-F1
#
_cell.length_a   1.000
_cell.length_b   1.000
_cell.length_c   1.000
_cell.angle_alpha   90.00
_cell.angle_beta   90.00
_cell.angle_gamma   90.00
#
_symmetry.space_group_name_H-M   'P 1'
#
loop_
_entity.id
_entity.type
_entity.pdbx_description
1 polymer ?
#
loop_
_entity_poly.entity_id
_entity_poly.type
_entity_poly.pdbx_seq_one_letter_code
_entity_poly.pdbx_strand_id
1 'polypeptide(L)'
;MKTLKLRIKDKHAAQLNILAGSVNFVWNYVNELSFKHLKRTGQFFSAYDLAAYTKGSGEYLNLHSQTLQAISETHAKSRKQFKKAKLNWRTNNPKAKRRSLGWIPFKKTAIKHLSTRQSGKKSLKSTIQLSLANRQKLIIDVWDSYNLALYRINTCELVQDNSGHWYACITVKEFPKIKCGTGQVGIDLGCKDSAVSSDGDILTTKLTHQYAEKLATAQRAKNKKRVKAIHAKIKNTRQ
;
A
#
# COMPACT_ATOMS: atom_id res chain seq x y z
N MET A 1 16.92 1.32 -1.76
CA MET A 1 15.62 1.00 -2.41
C MET A 1 14.63 2.08 -2.03
N LYS A 2 13.82 2.57 -2.98
CA LYS A 2 12.75 3.56 -2.70
C LYS A 2 11.40 2.96 -3.08
N THR A 3 10.36 3.27 -2.31
CA THR A 3 8.98 2.89 -2.67
C THR A 3 8.30 4.07 -3.35
N LEU A 4 7.90 3.88 -4.60
CA LEU A 4 7.11 4.83 -5.38
C LEU A 4 5.64 4.48 -5.21
N LYS A 5 4.82 5.48 -4.90
CA LYS A 5 3.37 5.30 -4.75
C LYS A 5 2.65 5.96 -5.92
N LEU A 6 2.06 5.14 -6.78
CA LEU A 6 1.38 5.59 -8.00
C LEU A 6 -0.11 5.32 -7.92
N ARG A 7 -0.92 6.24 -8.43
CA ARG A 7 -2.39 6.10 -8.42
C ARG A 7 -2.84 5.19 -9.56
N ILE A 8 -3.61 4.15 -9.25
CA ILE A 8 -4.21 3.25 -10.24
C ILE A 8 -5.50 3.87 -10.78
N LYS A 9 -5.75 3.74 -12.10
CA LYS A 9 -7.00 4.22 -12.70
C LYS A 9 -8.22 3.48 -12.15
N ASP A 10 -9.31 4.21 -11.92
CA ASP A 10 -10.49 3.70 -11.22
C ASP A 10 -11.23 2.56 -11.92
N LYS A 11 -11.09 2.43 -13.25
CA LYS A 11 -11.67 1.32 -14.02
C LYS A 11 -11.26 -0.07 -13.50
N HIS A 12 -10.10 -0.17 -12.83
CA HIS A 12 -9.61 -1.44 -12.29
C HIS A 12 -10.12 -1.75 -10.87
N ALA A 13 -10.80 -0.82 -10.20
CA ALA A 13 -11.15 -0.93 -8.79
C ALA A 13 -12.03 -2.15 -8.48
N ALA A 14 -12.99 -2.47 -9.35
CA ALA A 14 -13.87 -3.62 -9.17
C ALA A 14 -13.09 -4.95 -9.16
N GLN A 15 -12.24 -5.17 -10.16
CA GLN A 15 -11.39 -6.36 -10.26
C GLN A 15 -10.42 -6.47 -9.06
N LEU A 16 -9.83 -5.34 -8.64
CA LEU A 16 -8.93 -5.30 -7.49
C LEU A 16 -9.64 -5.60 -6.16
N ASN A 17 -10.89 -5.17 -6.00
CA ASN A 17 -11.68 -5.50 -4.81
C ASN A 17 -11.95 -7.02 -4.72
N ILE A 18 -12.24 -7.68 -5.84
CA ILE A 18 -12.45 -9.14 -5.88
C ILE A 18 -11.16 -9.85 -5.47
N LEU A 19 -10.03 -9.52 -6.10
CA LEU A 19 -8.73 -10.11 -5.78
C LEU A 19 -8.32 -9.87 -4.32
N ALA A 20 -8.57 -8.69 -3.80
CA ALA A 20 -8.30 -8.39 -2.39
C ALA A 20 -9.17 -9.22 -1.44
N GLY A 21 -10.39 -9.57 -1.87
CA GLY A 21 -11.25 -10.50 -1.16
C GLY A 21 -10.62 -11.89 -1.04
N SER A 22 -10.04 -12.40 -2.13
CA SER A 22 -9.27 -13.64 -2.14
C SER A 22 -8.03 -13.57 -1.24
N VAL A 23 -7.29 -12.45 -1.28
CA VAL A 23 -6.12 -12.25 -0.40
C VAL A 23 -6.53 -12.25 1.07
N ASN A 24 -7.63 -11.59 1.43
CA ASN A 24 -8.15 -11.59 2.78
C ASN A 24 -8.56 -12.99 3.25
N PHE A 25 -9.10 -13.81 2.35
CA PHE A 25 -9.44 -15.21 2.64
C PHE A 25 -8.19 -16.02 3.00
N VAL A 26 -7.15 -15.97 2.17
CA VAL A 26 -5.86 -16.64 2.44
C VAL A 26 -5.23 -16.15 3.75
N TRP A 27 -5.26 -14.83 3.98
CA TRP A 27 -4.74 -14.24 5.22
C TRP A 27 -5.46 -14.81 6.46
N ASN A 28 -6.80 -14.88 6.42
CA ASN A 28 -7.57 -15.41 7.53
C ASN A 28 -7.29 -16.89 7.74
N TYR A 29 -7.21 -17.69 6.68
CA TYR A 29 -6.86 -19.11 6.76
C TYR A 29 -5.49 -19.32 7.43
N VAL A 30 -4.45 -18.63 6.95
CA VAL A 30 -3.09 -18.70 7.51
C VAL A 30 -3.08 -18.26 8.97
N ASN A 31 -3.84 -17.23 9.32
CA ASN A 31 -3.94 -16.73 10.69
C ASN A 31 -4.63 -17.72 11.63
N GLU A 32 -5.70 -18.39 11.18
CA GLU A 32 -6.38 -19.43 11.94
C GLU A 32 -5.48 -20.65 12.13
N LEU A 33 -4.87 -21.13 11.04
CA LEU A 33 -3.98 -22.28 11.02
C LEU A 33 -2.80 -22.09 11.98
N SER A 34 -2.14 -20.93 11.90
CA SER A 34 -1.05 -20.56 12.81
C SER A 34 -1.48 -20.57 14.27
N PHE A 35 -2.67 -20.07 14.58
CA PHE A 35 -3.17 -20.01 15.93
C PHE A 35 -3.55 -21.39 16.48
N LYS A 36 -4.14 -22.26 15.65
CA LYS A 36 -4.44 -23.66 16.03
C LYS A 36 -3.17 -24.46 16.28
N HIS A 37 -2.15 -24.29 15.44
CA HIS A 37 -0.86 -24.95 15.64
C HIS A 37 -0.20 -24.51 16.95
N LEU A 38 -0.13 -23.19 17.20
CA LEU A 38 0.39 -22.64 18.45
C LEU A 38 -0.29 -23.23 19.68
N LYS A 39 -1.62 -23.37 19.67
CA LYS A 39 -2.37 -23.96 20.78
C LYS A 39 -2.02 -25.43 21.02
N ARG A 40 -1.63 -26.17 19.98
CA ARG A 40 -1.34 -27.61 20.06
C ARG A 40 0.11 -27.90 20.43
N THR A 41 1.05 -27.15 19.86
CA THR A 41 2.50 -27.44 19.96
C THR A 41 3.26 -26.43 20.82
N GLY A 42 2.67 -25.27 21.12
CA GLY A 42 3.38 -24.15 21.71
C GLY A 42 4.35 -23.45 20.74
N GLN A 43 4.43 -23.91 19.50
CA GLN A 43 5.36 -23.39 18.49
C GLN A 43 4.65 -22.52 17.45
N PHE A 44 5.40 -21.63 16.82
CA PHE A 44 4.91 -20.78 15.74
C PHE A 44 5.34 -21.32 14.39
N PHE A 45 4.43 -21.29 13.41
CA PHE A 45 4.82 -21.55 12.03
C PHE A 45 5.79 -20.50 11.49
N SER A 46 6.74 -20.98 10.69
CA SER A 46 7.53 -20.15 9.78
C SER A 46 6.73 -19.83 8.52
N ALA A 47 7.25 -18.90 7.71
CA ALA A 47 6.66 -18.61 6.40
C ALA A 47 6.73 -19.83 5.44
N TYR A 48 7.75 -20.68 5.60
CA TYR A 48 7.95 -21.89 4.78
C TYR A 48 6.90 -22.96 5.11
N ASP A 49 6.61 -23.18 6.40
CA ASP A 49 5.58 -24.13 6.83
C ASP A 49 4.21 -23.71 6.27
N LEU A 50 3.88 -22.43 6.38
CA LEU A 50 2.63 -21.86 5.85
C LEU A 50 2.54 -21.95 4.32
N ALA A 51 3.67 -21.89 3.62
CA ALA A 51 3.70 -22.04 2.17
C ALA A 51 3.31 -23.46 1.73
N ALA A 52 3.64 -24.49 2.53
CA ALA A 52 3.23 -25.86 2.25
C ALA A 52 1.70 -26.03 2.30
N TYR A 53 1.05 -25.44 3.31
CA TYR A 53 -0.40 -25.51 3.49
C TYR A 53 -1.21 -24.66 2.49
N THR A 54 -0.58 -23.67 1.88
CA THR A 54 -1.25 -22.78 0.90
C THR A 54 -0.94 -23.15 -0.54
N LYS A 55 -0.10 -24.17 -0.78
CA LYS A 55 0.28 -24.65 -2.11
C LYS A 55 -0.96 -25.07 -2.91
N GLY A 56 -1.03 -24.71 -4.20
CA GLY A 56 -2.14 -25.05 -5.09
C GLY A 56 -3.41 -24.20 -4.92
N SER A 57 -3.66 -23.63 -3.73
CA SER A 57 -4.88 -22.84 -3.46
C SER A 57 -5.05 -21.60 -4.37
N GLY A 58 -3.96 -21.13 -4.99
CA GLY A 58 -3.95 -19.98 -5.88
C GLY A 58 -4.82 -20.17 -7.13
N GLU A 59 -4.92 -21.41 -7.63
CA GLU A 59 -5.70 -21.74 -8.84
C GLU A 59 -7.20 -21.47 -8.65
N TYR A 60 -7.72 -21.80 -7.46
CA TYR A 60 -9.13 -21.58 -7.10
C TYR A 60 -9.43 -20.13 -6.72
N LEU A 61 -8.42 -19.40 -6.25
CA LEU A 61 -8.56 -18.03 -5.73
C LEU A 61 -8.18 -16.95 -6.74
N ASN A 62 -7.77 -17.37 -7.95
CA ASN A 62 -7.17 -16.54 -8.98
C ASN A 62 -5.97 -15.71 -8.49
N LEU A 63 -5.13 -16.33 -7.65
CA LEU A 63 -3.92 -15.72 -7.09
C LEU A 63 -2.69 -16.47 -7.60
N HIS A 64 -1.67 -15.71 -8.01
CA HIS A 64 -0.39 -16.30 -8.37
C HIS A 64 0.28 -16.96 -7.15
N SER A 65 1.01 -18.05 -7.36
CA SER A 65 1.67 -18.81 -6.27
C SER A 65 2.58 -17.93 -5.40
N GLN A 66 3.26 -16.96 -6.02
CA GLN A 66 4.13 -16.03 -5.31
C GLN A 66 3.37 -14.99 -4.49
N THR A 67 2.12 -14.68 -4.85
CA THR A 67 1.25 -13.83 -4.03
C THR A 67 0.89 -14.55 -2.74
N LEU A 68 0.60 -15.86 -2.80
CA LEU A 68 0.37 -16.69 -1.61
C LEU A 68 1.60 -16.71 -0.70
N GLN A 69 2.79 -16.93 -1.27
CA GLN A 69 4.05 -16.89 -0.52
C GLN A 69 4.28 -15.52 0.13
N ALA A 70 4.02 -14.42 -0.60
CA ALA A 70 4.16 -13.09 -0.06
C ALA A 70 3.17 -12.81 1.09
N ILE A 71 1.95 -13.37 1.04
CA ILE A 71 0.98 -13.31 2.13
C ILE A 71 1.53 -14.02 3.37
N SER A 72 2.03 -15.25 3.23
CA SER A 72 2.61 -16.04 4.33
C SER A 72 3.84 -15.35 4.95
N GLU A 73 4.74 -14.80 4.13
CA GLU A 73 5.90 -14.03 4.58
C GLU A 73 5.48 -12.77 5.35
N THR A 74 4.50 -12.04 4.84
CA THR A 74 3.98 -10.83 5.48
C THR A 74 3.30 -11.14 6.81
N HIS A 75 2.54 -12.24 6.88
CA HIS A 75 1.91 -12.69 8.11
C HIS A 75 2.96 -13.05 9.17
N ALA A 76 3.92 -13.91 8.84
CA ALA A 76 4.99 -14.33 9.75
C ALA A 76 5.82 -13.14 10.26
N LYS A 77 6.18 -12.21 9.36
CA LYS A 77 6.89 -10.97 9.69
C LYS A 77 6.06 -10.08 10.62
N SER A 78 4.80 -9.83 10.28
CA SER A 78 3.91 -8.98 11.08
C SER A 78 3.69 -9.55 12.48
N ARG A 79 3.46 -10.87 12.57
CA ARG A 79 3.32 -11.58 13.85
C ARG A 79 4.54 -11.35 14.75
N LYS A 80 5.75 -11.55 14.20
CA LYS A 80 7.01 -11.35 14.92
C LYS A 80 7.20 -9.89 15.33
N GLN A 81 6.97 -8.94 14.42
CA GLN A 81 7.09 -7.51 14.66
C GLN A 81 6.18 -7.03 15.79
N PHE A 82 4.91 -7.45 15.79
CA PHE A 82 3.93 -7.02 16.78
C PHE A 82 3.88 -7.89 18.04
N LYS A 83 4.71 -8.95 18.11
CA LYS A 83 4.77 -9.91 19.23
C LYS A 83 3.38 -10.47 19.61
N LYS A 84 2.56 -10.81 18.61
CA LYS A 84 1.20 -11.32 18.83
C LYS A 84 1.08 -12.80 18.53
N ALA A 85 0.32 -13.53 19.35
CA ALA A 85 -0.07 -14.92 19.07
C ALA A 85 -0.98 -15.04 17.83
N LYS A 86 -1.86 -14.05 17.64
CA LYS A 86 -2.85 -13.99 16.57
C LYS A 86 -2.98 -12.57 16.03
N LEU A 87 -3.02 -12.42 14.71
CA LEU A 87 -3.25 -11.13 14.05
C LEU A 87 -4.74 -10.85 13.87
N ASN A 88 -5.10 -9.61 13.56
CA ASN A 88 -6.48 -9.24 13.31
C ASN A 88 -7.02 -9.93 12.05
N TRP A 89 -8.28 -10.38 12.14
CA TRP A 89 -9.03 -10.86 11.00
C TRP A 89 -9.28 -9.76 9.99
N ARG A 90 -9.28 -10.12 8.70
CA ARG A 90 -9.63 -9.20 7.61
C ARG A 90 -11.05 -9.50 7.15
N THR A 91 -11.84 -8.47 6.90
CA THR A 91 -13.24 -8.60 6.47
C THR A 91 -13.44 -8.05 5.06
N ASN A 92 -14.18 -8.80 4.25
CA ASN A 92 -14.60 -8.39 2.91
C ASN A 92 -15.92 -7.61 2.94
N ASN A 93 -16.63 -7.57 4.07
CA ASN A 93 -17.91 -6.89 4.18
C ASN A 93 -17.70 -5.36 4.12
N PRO A 94 -18.22 -4.67 3.08
CA PRO A 94 -18.03 -3.23 2.92
C PRO A 94 -18.78 -2.42 4.00
N LYS A 95 -19.81 -2.99 4.62
CA LYS A 95 -20.63 -2.36 5.67
C LYS A 95 -20.07 -2.59 7.08
N ALA A 96 -19.01 -3.38 7.24
CA ALA A 96 -18.42 -3.64 8.55
C ALA A 96 -17.88 -2.36 9.20
N LYS A 97 -18.11 -2.19 10.51
CA LYS A 97 -17.63 -1.04 11.30
C LYS A 97 -16.12 -0.83 11.17
N ARG A 98 -15.35 -1.94 11.10
CA ARG A 98 -13.91 -1.96 10.86
C ARG A 98 -13.60 -2.65 9.52
N ARG A 99 -14.04 -2.03 8.41
CA ARG A 99 -13.75 -2.50 7.05
C ARG A 99 -12.24 -2.64 6.84
N SER A 100 -11.80 -3.77 6.32
CA SER A 100 -10.40 -3.96 5.91
C SER A 100 -10.14 -3.28 4.58
N LEU A 101 -9.05 -2.54 4.48
CA LEU A 101 -8.60 -1.98 3.20
C LEU A 101 -8.06 -3.10 2.32
N GLY A 102 -8.26 -2.97 1.02
CA GLY A 102 -7.69 -3.89 0.03
C GLY A 102 -6.16 -3.83 0.03
N TRP A 103 -5.54 -5.02 -0.06
CA TRP A 103 -4.09 -5.19 -0.14
C TRP A 103 -3.80 -6.44 -0.97
N ILE A 104 -2.90 -6.33 -1.95
CA ILE A 104 -2.50 -7.44 -2.82
C ILE A 104 -0.98 -7.36 -3.07
N PRO A 105 -0.19 -8.32 -2.55
CA PRO A 105 1.25 -8.32 -2.73
C PRO A 105 1.69 -9.07 -3.99
N PHE A 106 2.65 -8.51 -4.72
CA PHE A 106 3.31 -9.12 -5.87
C PHE A 106 4.84 -9.07 -5.72
N LYS A 107 5.48 -10.23 -5.93
CA LYS A 107 6.95 -10.36 -6.01
C LYS A 107 7.44 -10.01 -7.41
N LYS A 108 8.75 -9.70 -7.53
CA LYS A 108 9.42 -9.27 -8.77
C LYS A 108 9.01 -10.03 -10.02
N THR A 109 9.06 -11.35 -9.93
CA THR A 109 8.80 -12.30 -11.02
C THR A 109 7.36 -12.31 -11.50
N ALA A 110 6.42 -11.83 -10.69
CA ALA A 110 5.02 -11.67 -11.07
C ALA A 110 4.72 -10.28 -11.66
N ILE A 111 5.73 -9.42 -11.85
CA ILE A 111 5.55 -8.03 -12.30
C ILE A 111 6.29 -7.81 -13.61
N LYS A 112 5.59 -7.26 -14.60
CA LYS A 112 6.17 -6.79 -15.85
C LYS A 112 5.69 -5.37 -16.15
N HIS A 113 6.62 -4.44 -16.29
CA HIS A 113 6.32 -3.12 -16.88
C HIS A 113 6.21 -3.30 -18.39
N LEU A 114 5.10 -2.84 -18.99
CA LEU A 114 4.85 -3.00 -20.42
C LEU A 114 5.26 -1.77 -21.20
N SER A 115 4.72 -0.62 -20.83
CA SER A 115 5.02 0.64 -21.50
C SER A 115 4.70 1.83 -20.61
N THR A 116 5.40 2.93 -20.86
CA THR A 116 5.03 4.26 -20.38
C THR A 116 4.72 5.12 -21.60
N ARG A 117 3.57 5.80 -21.58
CA ARG A 117 3.12 6.68 -22.66
C ARG A 117 2.56 7.98 -22.11
N GLN A 118 2.62 9.05 -22.90
CA GLN A 118 1.94 10.29 -22.56
C GLN A 118 0.42 10.10 -22.58
N SER A 119 -0.25 10.70 -21.62
CA SER A 119 -1.71 10.68 -21.43
C SER A 119 -2.18 12.12 -21.26
N GLY A 120 -2.63 12.73 -22.36
CA GLY A 120 -2.93 14.16 -22.41
C GLY A 120 -1.67 15.01 -22.43
N LYS A 121 -1.79 16.30 -22.07
CA LYS A 121 -0.72 17.29 -22.26
C LYS A 121 0.44 17.21 -21.24
N LYS A 122 0.21 16.68 -20.03
CA LYS A 122 1.17 16.79 -18.90
C LYS A 122 1.35 15.54 -18.05
N SER A 123 0.68 14.43 -18.33
CA SER A 123 0.72 13.25 -17.45
C SER A 123 1.24 12.03 -18.18
N LEU A 124 2.17 11.30 -17.56
CA LEU A 124 2.56 9.98 -18.04
C LEU A 124 1.61 8.93 -17.50
N LYS A 125 1.47 7.86 -18.27
CA LYS A 125 0.68 6.69 -17.94
C LYS A 125 1.55 5.47 -18.17
N SER A 126 1.72 4.66 -17.12
CA SER A 126 2.37 3.35 -17.26
C SER A 126 1.34 2.24 -17.20
N THR A 127 1.58 1.21 -18.00
CA THR A 127 0.83 -0.03 -17.94
C THR A 127 1.70 -1.11 -17.30
N ILE A 128 1.19 -1.70 -16.22
CA ILE A 128 1.86 -2.76 -15.46
C ILE A 128 1.04 -4.03 -15.62
N GLN A 129 1.72 -5.12 -15.98
CA GLN A 129 1.15 -6.46 -16.01
C GLN A 129 1.57 -7.20 -14.74
N LEU A 130 0.59 -7.80 -14.08
CA LEU A 130 0.75 -8.60 -12.88
C LEU A 130 0.27 -10.02 -13.17
N SER A 131 1.07 -11.03 -12.87
CA SER A 131 0.68 -12.43 -13.09
C SER A 131 -0.38 -12.85 -12.07
N LEU A 132 -1.41 -13.54 -12.54
CA LEU A 132 -2.43 -14.22 -11.74
C LEU A 132 -2.30 -15.74 -11.90
N ALA A 133 -3.26 -16.50 -11.37
CA ALA A 133 -3.30 -17.95 -11.57
C ALA A 133 -3.64 -18.32 -13.03
N ASN A 134 -3.40 -19.58 -13.41
CA ASN A 134 -3.83 -20.14 -14.70
C ASN A 134 -3.37 -19.34 -15.93
N ARG A 135 -2.15 -18.79 -15.89
CA ARG A 135 -1.57 -17.92 -16.94
C ARG A 135 -2.37 -16.63 -17.21
N GLN A 136 -3.36 -16.32 -16.38
CA GLN A 136 -4.09 -15.06 -16.45
C GLN A 136 -3.18 -13.89 -16.02
N LYS A 137 -3.49 -12.71 -16.54
CA LYS A 137 -2.71 -11.49 -16.33
C LYS A 137 -3.64 -10.36 -15.95
N LEU A 138 -3.32 -9.69 -14.85
CA LEU A 138 -3.94 -8.45 -14.43
C LEU A 138 -3.17 -7.29 -15.06
N ILE A 139 -3.78 -6.60 -16.01
CA ILE A 139 -3.19 -5.41 -16.63
C ILE A 139 -3.80 -4.17 -15.99
N ILE A 140 -2.97 -3.39 -15.31
CA ILE A 140 -3.37 -2.14 -14.67
C ILE A 140 -2.70 -0.94 -15.31
N ASP A 141 -3.46 0.15 -15.39
CA ASP A 141 -2.97 1.46 -15.78
C ASP A 141 -2.76 2.33 -14.55
N VAL A 142 -1.58 2.93 -14.42
CA VAL A 142 -1.25 3.88 -13.36
C VAL A 142 -0.95 5.27 -13.91
N TRP A 143 -1.33 6.30 -13.15
CA TRP A 143 -0.84 7.65 -13.34
C TRP A 143 0.61 7.68 -12.89
N ASP A 144 1.52 7.94 -13.82
CA ASP A 144 2.95 7.85 -13.58
C ASP A 144 3.55 9.25 -13.48
N SER A 145 3.92 9.67 -12.27
CA SER A 145 4.61 10.93 -12.03
C SER A 145 6.14 10.78 -12.01
N TYR A 146 6.65 9.55 -12.01
CA TYR A 146 8.08 9.28 -11.85
C TYR A 146 8.75 8.84 -13.15
N ASN A 147 7.98 8.42 -14.16
CA ASN A 147 8.46 7.72 -15.34
C ASN A 147 9.08 6.36 -14.97
N LEU A 148 8.23 5.36 -14.69
CA LEU A 148 8.62 4.01 -14.29
C LEU A 148 9.59 3.32 -15.27
N ALA A 149 9.63 3.75 -16.53
CA ALA A 149 10.56 3.21 -17.51
C ALA A 149 12.03 3.46 -17.14
N LEU A 150 12.31 4.48 -16.31
CA LEU A 150 13.65 4.83 -15.85
C LEU A 150 14.15 3.94 -14.71
N TYR A 151 13.30 3.10 -14.11
CA TYR A 151 13.63 2.39 -12.88
C TYR A 151 13.49 0.89 -12.99
N ARG A 152 14.36 0.18 -12.28
CA ARG A 152 14.27 -1.26 -12.14
C ARG A 152 13.31 -1.65 -11.01
N ILE A 153 12.14 -2.17 -11.38
CA ILE A 153 11.11 -2.65 -10.45
C ILE A 153 11.59 -3.88 -9.67
N ASN A 154 11.28 -3.93 -8.37
CA ASN A 154 11.61 -5.03 -7.47
C ASN A 154 10.37 -5.71 -6.88
N THR A 155 9.50 -5.01 -6.17
CA THR A 155 8.22 -5.56 -5.67
C THR A 155 7.10 -4.56 -5.90
N CYS A 156 5.86 -5.03 -5.88
CA CYS A 156 4.68 -4.19 -6.02
C CYS A 156 3.61 -4.62 -5.04
N GLU A 157 3.08 -3.69 -4.27
CA GLU A 157 1.91 -3.91 -3.43
C GLU A 157 0.78 -3.00 -3.89
N LEU A 158 -0.35 -3.59 -4.25
CA LEU A 158 -1.55 -2.82 -4.54
C LEU A 158 -2.29 -2.56 -3.24
N VAL A 159 -2.53 -1.30 -2.91
CA VAL A 159 -3.17 -0.89 -1.66
C VAL A 159 -4.36 0.01 -1.93
N GLN A 160 -5.45 -0.22 -1.20
CA GLN A 160 -6.64 0.61 -1.24
C GLN A 160 -6.59 1.67 -0.13
N ASP A 161 -7.06 2.88 -0.41
CA ASP A 161 -7.31 3.89 0.61
C ASP A 161 -8.76 3.86 1.14
N ASN A 162 -9.04 4.73 2.11
CA ASN A 162 -10.37 4.79 2.74
C ASN A 162 -11.46 5.39 1.82
N SER A 163 -11.07 6.01 0.70
CA SER A 163 -11.96 6.54 -0.33
C SER A 163 -12.30 5.50 -1.39
N GLY A 164 -11.63 4.33 -1.38
CA GLY A 164 -11.81 3.26 -2.35
C GLY A 164 -10.84 3.32 -3.52
N HIS A 165 -9.94 4.31 -3.51
CA HIS A 165 -8.92 4.50 -4.52
C HIS A 165 -7.76 3.53 -4.30
N TRP A 166 -7.26 2.99 -5.40
CA TRP A 166 -6.17 2.04 -5.43
C TRP A 166 -4.84 2.71 -5.82
N TYR A 167 -3.76 2.24 -5.20
CA TYR A 167 -2.40 2.69 -5.47
C TYR A 167 -1.47 1.50 -5.65
N ALA A 168 -0.53 1.61 -6.57
CA ALA A 168 0.59 0.68 -6.71
C ALA A 168 1.79 1.24 -5.94
N CYS A 169 2.16 0.56 -4.86
CA CYS A 169 3.36 0.82 -4.09
C CYS A 169 4.49 -0.04 -4.65
N ILE A 170 5.32 0.53 -5.51
CA ILE A 170 6.35 -0.17 -6.26
C ILE A 170 7.70 0.12 -5.63
N THR A 171 8.41 -0.92 -5.18
CA THR A 171 9.79 -0.76 -4.76
C THR A 171 10.71 -0.78 -5.97
N VAL A 172 11.58 0.21 -6.08
CA VAL A 172 12.56 0.33 -7.16
C VAL A 172 13.99 0.25 -6.62
N LYS A 173 14.86 -0.39 -7.40
CA LYS A 173 16.31 -0.37 -7.19
C LYS A 173 16.91 0.90 -7.79
N GLU A 174 18.08 1.27 -7.31
CA GLU A 174 18.90 2.34 -7.92
C GLU A 174 18.19 3.70 -8.06
N PHE A 175 17.32 4.05 -7.10
CA PHE A 175 16.72 5.38 -7.10
C PHE A 175 17.81 6.44 -6.89
N PRO A 176 17.92 7.46 -7.76
CA PRO A 176 18.99 8.45 -7.68
C PRO A 176 18.92 9.17 -6.33
N LYS A 177 20.07 9.23 -5.65
CA LYS A 177 20.21 10.06 -4.46
C LYS A 177 20.48 11.49 -4.92
N ILE A 178 19.77 12.44 -4.34
CA ILE A 178 20.08 13.86 -4.52
C ILE A 178 21.46 14.09 -3.90
N LYS A 179 22.38 14.70 -4.65
CA LYS A 179 23.68 15.11 -4.11
C LYS A 179 23.44 16.31 -3.19
N CYS A 180 23.77 16.18 -1.91
CA CYS A 180 23.76 17.30 -0.96
C CYS A 180 25.14 17.96 -0.93
N GLY A 181 25.19 19.26 -0.62
CA GLY A 181 26.45 19.96 -0.33
C GLY A 181 27.08 19.49 0.99
N THR A 182 28.29 19.98 1.29
CA THR A 182 29.03 19.66 2.53
C THR A 182 28.68 20.54 3.73
N GLY A 183 27.86 21.58 3.53
CA GLY A 183 27.42 22.49 4.59
C GLY A 183 26.56 21.79 5.65
N GLN A 184 26.61 22.32 6.87
CA GLN A 184 25.76 21.90 7.97
C GLN A 184 24.87 23.07 8.37
N VAL A 185 23.58 22.81 8.52
CA VAL A 185 22.57 23.80 8.94
C VAL A 185 21.80 23.19 10.09
N GLY A 186 21.73 23.90 11.21
CA GLY A 186 20.88 23.51 12.34
C GLY A 186 19.41 23.75 12.00
N ILE A 187 18.53 22.79 12.28
CA ILE A 187 17.09 22.94 12.05
C ILE A 187 16.39 22.78 13.40
N ASP A 188 15.81 23.88 13.89
CA ASP A 188 14.94 23.87 15.06
C ASP A 188 13.48 23.63 14.63
N LEU A 189 12.80 22.70 15.28
CA LEU A 189 11.44 22.30 14.93
C LEU A 189 10.45 22.88 15.96
N GLY A 190 9.57 23.76 15.50
CA GLY A 190 8.63 24.47 16.37
C GLY A 190 7.16 24.14 16.14
N CYS A 191 6.33 24.54 17.09
CA CYS A 191 4.86 24.55 16.93
C CYS A 191 4.33 25.87 16.37
N LYS A 192 5.03 26.99 16.62
CA LYS A 192 4.67 28.33 16.10
C LYS A 192 5.02 28.44 14.62
N ASP A 193 6.27 28.09 14.31
CA ASP A 193 6.85 27.97 12.97
C ASP A 193 7.32 26.52 12.78
N SER A 194 7.15 25.96 11.58
CA SER A 194 7.33 24.52 11.38
C SER A 194 8.78 24.08 11.46
N ALA A 195 9.69 24.92 10.95
CA ALA A 195 11.12 24.76 11.14
C ALA A 195 11.80 26.13 11.01
N VAL A 196 12.87 26.37 11.77
CA VAL A 196 13.75 27.53 11.63
C VAL A 196 15.16 27.04 11.42
N SER A 197 15.83 27.54 10.38
CA SER A 197 17.25 27.23 10.14
C SER A 197 18.14 28.09 11.02
N SER A 198 19.36 27.62 11.30
CA SER A 198 20.41 28.43 11.95
C SER A 198 20.75 29.71 11.17
N ASP A 199 20.45 29.73 9.87
CA ASP A 199 20.65 30.86 8.98
C ASP A 199 19.48 31.87 9.04
N GLY A 200 18.45 31.59 9.84
CA GLY A 200 17.29 32.45 10.06
C GLY A 200 16.12 32.20 9.10
N ASP A 201 16.20 31.22 8.21
CA ASP A 201 15.09 30.86 7.31
C ASP A 201 13.95 30.20 8.09
N ILE A 202 12.74 30.74 7.92
CA ILE A 202 11.55 30.26 8.61
C ILE A 202 10.65 29.51 7.63
N LEU A 203 10.43 28.23 7.89
CA LEU A 203 9.42 27.43 7.22
C LEU A 203 8.09 27.53 7.96
N THR A 204 7.15 28.30 7.42
CA THR A 204 5.77 28.35 7.94
C THR A 204 4.87 27.38 7.17
N THR A 205 4.54 26.23 7.76
CA THR A 205 3.55 25.28 7.19
C THR A 205 2.38 25.03 8.14
N LYS A 206 1.46 26.01 8.29
CA LYS A 206 0.23 25.87 9.08
C LYS A 206 -0.90 25.13 8.35
N LEU A 207 -0.56 24.07 7.62
CA LEU A 207 -1.47 23.31 6.78
C LEU A 207 -2.63 22.67 7.57
N THR A 208 -2.40 22.27 8.82
CA THR A 208 -3.45 21.77 9.72
C THR A 208 -4.50 22.82 10.05
N HIS A 209 -4.07 24.02 10.40
CA HIS A 209 -4.97 25.12 10.78
C HIS A 209 -5.85 25.55 9.61
N GLN A 210 -5.30 25.61 8.39
CA GLN A 210 -6.04 25.99 7.18
C GLN A 210 -7.28 25.10 6.89
N TYR A 211 -7.24 23.83 7.30
CA TYR A 211 -8.33 22.88 7.07
C TYR A 211 -9.12 22.53 8.33
N ALA A 212 -8.71 23.01 9.51
CA ALA A 212 -9.29 22.63 10.80
C ALA A 212 -10.78 23.00 10.90
N GLU A 213 -11.15 24.24 10.59
CA GLU A 213 -12.54 24.69 10.63
C GLU A 213 -13.41 23.91 9.64
N LYS A 214 -12.93 23.74 8.41
CA LYS A 214 -13.65 22.97 7.37
C LYS A 214 -13.87 21.52 7.81
N LEU A 215 -12.87 20.92 8.47
CA LEU A 215 -12.97 19.57 9.02
C LEU A 215 -14.01 19.53 10.15
N ALA A 216 -13.93 20.45 11.12
CA ALA A 216 -14.82 20.52 12.27
C ALA A 216 -16.29 20.70 11.85
N THR A 217 -16.55 21.57 10.88
CA THR A 217 -17.90 21.78 10.33
C THR A 217 -18.41 20.52 9.62
N ALA A 218 -17.58 19.87 8.81
CA ALA A 218 -17.96 18.62 8.14
C ALA A 218 -18.20 17.45 9.12
N GLN A 219 -17.44 17.39 10.21
CA GLN A 219 -17.61 16.41 11.28
C GLN A 219 -18.92 16.64 12.06
N ARG A 220 -19.20 17.89 12.47
CA ARG A 220 -20.46 18.28 13.13
C ARG A 220 -21.68 17.96 12.26
N ALA A 221 -21.59 18.24 10.96
CA ALA A 221 -22.62 17.89 9.98
C ALA A 221 -22.70 16.38 9.65
N LYS A 222 -21.89 15.52 10.29
CA LYS A 222 -21.81 14.07 10.04
C LYS A 222 -21.58 13.68 8.56
N ASN A 223 -21.02 14.58 7.74
CA ASN A 223 -20.80 14.34 6.31
C ASN A 223 -19.52 13.54 6.07
N LYS A 224 -19.64 12.21 6.16
CA LYS A 224 -18.52 11.26 6.05
C LYS A 224 -17.73 11.40 4.74
N LYS A 225 -18.39 11.70 3.62
CA LYS A 225 -17.71 11.87 2.32
C LYS A 225 -16.81 13.10 2.34
N ARG A 226 -17.33 14.24 2.83
CA ARG A 226 -16.56 15.49 2.93
C ARG A 226 -15.40 15.37 3.90
N VAL A 227 -15.61 14.73 5.06
CA VAL A 227 -14.55 14.48 6.05
C VAL A 227 -13.41 13.67 5.44
N LYS A 228 -13.70 12.59 4.69
CA LYS A 228 -12.68 11.79 3.98
C LYS A 228 -11.91 12.61 2.96
N ALA A 229 -12.59 13.44 2.18
CA ALA A 229 -11.94 14.30 1.18
C ALA A 229 -11.01 15.33 1.82
N ILE A 230 -11.42 15.96 2.93
CA ILE A 230 -10.58 16.92 3.67
C ILE A 230 -9.35 16.22 4.25
N HIS A 231 -9.51 15.05 4.88
CA HIS A 231 -8.36 14.28 5.37
C HIS A 231 -7.38 13.89 4.26
N ALA A 232 -7.89 13.47 3.09
CA ALA A 232 -7.06 13.15 1.94
C ALA A 232 -6.30 14.40 1.43
N LYS A 233 -6.97 15.56 1.39
CA LYS A 233 -6.34 16.83 1.00
C LYS A 233 -5.24 17.22 1.98
N ILE A 234 -5.52 17.25 3.29
CA ILE A 234 -4.52 17.54 4.34
C ILE A 234 -3.31 16.61 4.19
N LYS A 235 -3.54 15.31 4.03
CA LYS A 235 -2.46 14.33 3.88
C LYS A 235 -1.60 14.61 2.64
N ASN A 236 -2.22 14.85 1.49
CA ASN A 236 -1.51 15.04 0.23
C ASN A 236 -0.79 16.39 0.15
N THR A 237 -1.23 17.42 0.89
CA THR A 237 -0.53 18.70 0.93
C THR A 237 0.69 18.69 1.86
N ARG A 238 0.77 17.72 2.77
CA ARG A 238 1.98 17.50 3.60
C ARG A 238 3.07 16.67 2.90
N GLN A 239 2.75 16.02 1.77
CA GLN A 239 3.66 15.16 1.01
C GLN A 239 4.34 15.95 -0.09
#